data_AF-A0A5E5BYR8-F1
#
_entry.id   AF-A0A5E5BYR8-F1
#
_cell.length_a   1.000
_cell.length_b   1.000
_cell.length_c   1.000
_cell.angle_alpha   90.00
_cell.angle_beta   90.00
_cell.angle_gamma   90.00
#
_symmetry.space_group_name_H-M   'P 1'
#
loop_
_entity.id
_entity.type
_entity.pdbx_description
1 polymer ?
#
loop_
_entity_poly.entity_id
_entity_poly.type
_entity_poly.pdbx_seq_one_letter_code
_entity_poly.pdbx_strand_id
1 'polypeptide(L)'
;MALSGLVCGPADEPGVTYAEVGGQHVKCGADSAGNEMLIHVATLSDSQPVAGGEIVGLQIGGAVLGVMAVAWCIRAIRNHFDSTGEA
;
A
#
# COMPACT_ATOMS: atom_id res chain seq x y z
N MET A 1 -10.87 -9.21 -8.32
CA MET A 1 -12.08 -9.37 -7.50
C MET A 1 -12.21 -8.11 -6.66
N ALA A 2 -13.13 -7.21 -6.99
CA ALA A 2 -13.38 -6.04 -6.14
C ALA A 2 -14.00 -6.52 -4.83
N LEU A 3 -13.37 -6.19 -3.70
CA LEU A 3 -13.90 -6.49 -2.37
C LEU A 3 -14.76 -5.31 -1.94
N SER A 4 -16.06 -5.55 -1.77
CA SER A 4 -16.97 -4.59 -1.15
C SER A 4 -16.89 -4.76 0.37
N GLY A 5 -16.52 -3.69 1.06
CA GLY A 5 -16.47 -3.64 2.52
C GLY A 5 -17.53 -2.70 3.07
N LEU A 6 -18.08 -3.04 4.25
CA LEU A 6 -18.89 -2.11 5.02
C LEU A 6 -17.96 -1.25 5.86
N VAL A 7 -18.04 0.07 5.69
CA VAL A 7 -17.25 1.04 6.45
C VAL A 7 -18.17 2.06 7.10
N CYS A 8 -17.71 2.64 8.20
CA CYS A 8 -18.38 3.73 8.89
C CYS A 8 -17.78 5.05 8.41
N GLY A 9 -18.59 5.94 7.84
CA GLY A 9 -18.13 7.20 7.29
C GLY A 9 -19.14 8.33 7.47
N PRO A 10 -18.81 9.55 7.01
CA PRO A 10 -19.67 10.71 7.17
C PRO A 10 -21.02 10.52 6.47
N ALA A 11 -22.07 11.14 7.03
CA ALA A 11 -23.38 11.20 6.38
C ALA A 11 -23.37 12.13 5.16
N ASP A 12 -24.26 11.86 4.21
CA ASP A 12 -24.56 12.71 3.04
C ASP A 12 -23.38 12.98 2.08
N GLU A 13 -22.35 12.13 2.07
CA GLU A 13 -21.34 12.13 1.02
C GLU A 13 -21.94 11.72 -0.34
N PRO A 14 -21.68 12.49 -1.41
CA PRO A 14 -22.17 12.18 -2.75
C PRO A 14 -21.45 10.96 -3.35
N GLY A 15 -22.20 10.11 -4.05
CA GLY A 15 -21.65 8.93 -4.74
C GLY A 15 -21.45 7.71 -3.84
N VAL A 16 -21.90 7.77 -2.59
CA VAL A 16 -21.79 6.71 -1.59
C VAL A 16 -23.10 5.93 -1.49
N THR A 17 -23.01 4.60 -1.38
CA THR A 17 -24.19 3.73 -1.16
C THR A 17 -24.33 3.42 0.32
N TYR A 18 -25.39 3.90 0.96
CA TYR A 18 -25.65 3.68 2.38
C TYR A 18 -26.38 2.36 2.65
N ALA A 19 -26.07 1.75 3.79
CA ALA A 19 -26.82 0.59 4.27
C ALA A 19 -28.11 1.05 4.94
N GLU A 20 -29.23 0.42 4.59
CA GLU A 20 -30.56 0.69 5.16
C GLU A 20 -31.16 -0.55 5.80
N VAL A 21 -31.83 -0.38 6.93
CA VAL A 21 -32.67 -1.40 7.57
C VAL A 21 -34.04 -0.79 7.83
N GLY A 22 -35.07 -1.33 7.17
CA GLY A 22 -36.44 -0.82 7.31
C GLY A 22 -36.64 0.60 6.76
N GLY A 23 -35.87 1.00 5.73
CA GLY A 23 -35.94 2.33 5.13
C GLY A 23 -35.26 3.43 5.95
N GLN A 24 -34.45 3.07 6.96
CA GLN A 24 -33.62 3.99 7.72
C GLN A 24 -32.14 3.65 7.51
N HIS A 25 -31.31 4.68 7.32
CA HIS A 25 -29.86 4.52 7.26
C HIS A 25 -29.31 3.97 8.58
N VAL A 26 -28.38 3.02 8.48
CA VAL A 26 -27.76 2.42 9.65
C VAL A 26 -26.67 3.34 10.19
N LYS A 27 -26.89 3.86 11.40
CA LYS A 27 -25.91 4.67 12.14
C LYS A 27 -24.84 3.77 12.76
N CYS A 28 -23.58 4.16 12.61
CA CYS A 28 -22.45 3.45 13.20
C CYS A 28 -21.74 4.26 14.30
N GLY A 29 -22.00 5.56 14.43
CA GLY A 29 -21.46 6.38 15.51
C GLY A 29 -21.51 7.87 15.20
N ALA A 30 -20.70 8.63 15.91
CA ALA A 30 -20.41 10.03 15.62
C ALA A 30 -18.89 10.27 15.61
N ASP A 31 -18.42 11.19 14.78
CA ASP A 31 -17.00 11.56 14.76
C ASP A 31 -16.62 12.38 16.01
N SER A 32 -15.34 12.71 16.14
CA SER A 32 -14.82 13.51 17.27
C SER A 32 -15.39 14.94 17.32
N ALA A 33 -16.04 15.42 16.25
CA ALA A 33 -16.71 16.71 16.18
C ALA A 33 -18.23 16.60 16.46
N GLY A 34 -18.75 15.38 16.66
CA GLY A 34 -20.16 15.12 16.94
C GLY A 34 -21.04 14.94 15.69
N ASN A 35 -20.44 14.83 14.50
CA ASN A 35 -21.20 14.58 13.27
C ASN A 35 -21.62 13.11 13.18
N GLU A 36 -22.85 12.85 12.76
CA GLU A 36 -23.34 11.48 12.61
C GLU A 36 -22.60 10.74 11.49
N MET A 37 -22.24 9.49 11.77
CA MET A 37 -21.61 8.59 10.82
C MET A 37 -22.57 7.45 10.45
N LEU A 38 -22.66 7.18 9.15
CA LEU A 38 -23.50 6.15 8.57
C LEU A 38 -22.66 5.01 8.00
N ILE A 39 -23.21 3.80 8.02
CA ILE A 39 -22.58 2.67 7.33
C ILE A 39 -22.78 2.85 5.83
N HIS A 40 -21.67 2.84 5.10
CA HIS A 40 -21.70 2.81 3.65
C HIS A 40 -20.85 1.67 3.08
N VAL A 41 -21.21 1.25 1.87
CA VAL A 41 -20.49 0.22 1.11
C VAL A 41 -19.36 0.90 0.34
N ALA A 42 -18.14 0.74 0.83
CA ALA A 42 -16.95 1.14 0.08
C ALA A 42 -16.55 -0.02 -0.84
N THR A 43 -16.38 0.27 -2.13
CA THR A 43 -15.53 -0.57 -2.97
C THR A 43 -14.11 -0.28 -2.52
N LEU A 44 -13.48 -1.22 -1.82
CA LEU A 44 -12.04 -1.13 -1.55
C LEU A 44 -11.36 -1.37 -2.90
N SER A 45 -11.34 -0.37 -3.76
CA SER A 45 -10.62 -0.30 -5.04
C SER A 45 -9.25 0.36 -4.85
N ASP A 46 -9.08 1.16 -3.80
CA ASP A 46 -7.85 1.91 -3.51
C ASP A 46 -6.87 1.18 -2.57
N SER A 47 -7.28 0.06 -1.98
CA SER A 47 -6.43 -0.76 -1.10
C SER A 47 -5.90 -2.04 -1.76
N GLN A 48 -6.05 -2.18 -3.09
CA GLN A 48 -5.35 -3.24 -3.83
C GLN A 48 -3.96 -2.76 -4.22
N PRO A 49 -2.98 -3.68 -4.36
CA PRO A 49 -1.76 -3.37 -5.09
C PRO A 49 -2.15 -2.80 -6.46
N VAL A 50 -1.78 -1.54 -6.69
CA VAL A 50 -2.01 -0.85 -7.96
C VAL A 50 -1.33 -1.66 -9.05
N ALA A 51 -2.07 -2.03 -10.10
CA ALA A 51 -1.52 -2.77 -11.23
C ALA A 51 -0.29 -2.01 -11.78
N GLY A 52 0.87 -2.68 -11.84
CA GLY A 52 2.15 -2.06 -12.19
C GLY A 52 3.06 -1.74 -11.01
N GLY A 53 2.59 -1.86 -9.76
CA GLY A 53 3.42 -1.76 -8.57
C GLY A 53 4.50 -2.84 -8.50
N GLU A 54 4.24 -4.03 -9.06
CA GLU A 54 5.21 -5.10 -9.21
C GLU A 54 6.35 -4.74 -10.19
N ILE A 55 6.05 -3.99 -11.26
CA ILE A 55 7.04 -3.55 -12.25
C ILE A 55 7.93 -2.47 -11.63
N VAL A 56 7.32 -1.48 -10.98
CA VAL A 56 8.04 -0.41 -10.30
C VAL A 56 8.89 -0.98 -9.15
N GLY A 57 8.34 -1.92 -8.38
CA GLY A 57 9.06 -2.62 -7.31
C GLY A 57 10.27 -3.40 -7.83
N LEU A 58 10.13 -4.11 -8.96
CA LEU A 58 11.24 -4.83 -9.59
C LEU A 58 12.32 -3.88 -10.11
N GLN A 59 11.94 -2.75 -10.71
CA GLN A 59 12.88 -1.75 -11.21
C GLN A 59 13.69 -1.11 -10.08
N ILE A 60 13.01 -0.65 -9.01
CA ILE A 60 13.66 -0.02 -7.86
C ILE A 60 14.51 -1.05 -7.11
N GLY A 61 13.95 -2.21 -6.78
CA GLY A 61 14.66 -3.28 -6.10
C GLY A 61 15.87 -3.76 -6.89
N GLY A 62 15.71 -3.93 -8.22
CA GLY A 62 16.79 -4.31 -9.12
C GLY A 62 17.92 -3.27 -9.18
N ALA A 63 17.59 -1.97 -9.21
CA ALA A 63 18.59 -0.92 -9.18
C ALA A 63 19.42 -0.93 -7.89
N VAL A 64 18.77 -1.10 -6.73
CA VAL A 64 19.45 -1.17 -5.42
C VAL A 64 20.35 -2.41 -5.34
N LEU A 65 19.83 -3.57 -5.73
CA LEU A 65 20.61 -4.81 -5.76
C LEU A 65 21.79 -4.71 -6.73
N GLY A 66 21.61 -4.05 -7.87
CA GLY A 66 22.68 -3.79 -8.84
C GLY A 66 23.83 -2.97 -8.25
N VAL A 67 23.52 -1.87 -7.55
CA VAL A 67 24.55 -1.05 -6.88
C VAL A 67 25.30 -1.86 -5.81
N MET A 68 24.58 -2.66 -5.01
CA MET A 68 25.19 -3.50 -3.99
C MET A 68 26.10 -4.58 -4.59
N ALA A 69 25.70 -5.20 -5.71
CA ALA A 69 26.50 -6.18 -6.42
C ALA A 69 27.81 -5.56 -6.96
N VAL A 70 27.74 -4.37 -7.56
CA VAL A 70 28.93 -3.66 -8.06
C VAL A 70 29.90 -3.33 -6.91
N ALA A 71 29.38 -2.79 -5.80
CA ALA A 71 30.19 -2.48 -4.63
C ALA A 71 30.86 -3.73 -4.03
N TRP A 72 30.16 -4.86 -4.03
CA TRP A 72 30.71 -6.14 -3.59
C TRP A 72 31.81 -6.64 -4.53
N CYS A 73 31.61 -6.60 -5.85
CA CYS A 73 32.63 -7.01 -6.83
C CYS A 73 33.91 -6.18 -6.69
N ILE A 74 33.80 -4.86 -6.53
CA ILE A 74 34.96 -3.99 -6.32
C ILE A 74 35.72 -4.41 -5.05
N ARG A 75 35.01 -4.68 -3.95
CA ARG A 75 35.63 -5.15 -2.70
C ARG A 75 36.30 -6.51 -2.88
N ALA A 76 35.66 -7.45 -3.58
CA ALA A 76 36.21 -8.78 -3.82
C ALA A 76 37.51 -8.73 -4.65
N ILE A 77 37.55 -7.90 -5.70
CA ILE A 77 38.73 -7.70 -6.54
C ILE A 77 39.87 -7.09 -5.73
N ARG A 78 39.60 -6.06 -4.94
CA ARG A 78 40.60 -5.43 -4.05
C ARG A 78 41.18 -6.44 -3.08
N ASN A 79 40.33 -7.20 -2.39
CA ASN A 79 40.76 -8.24 -1.47
C ASN A 79 41.60 -9.32 -2.17
N HIS A 80 41.31 -9.65 -3.43
CA HIS A 80 42.10 -10.62 -4.18
C HIS A 80 43.52 -10.12 -4.46
N PHE A 81 43.67 -8.87 -4.90
CA PHE A 81 44.99 -8.27 -5.11
C PHE A 81 45.75 -8.06 -3.80
N ASP A 82 45.08 -7.54 -2.77
CA ASP A 82 45.68 -7.33 -1.44
C ASP A 82 46.15 -8.67 -0.83
N SER A 83 45.45 -9.78 -1.11
CA SER A 83 45.85 -11.12 -0.63
C SER A 83 47.02 -11.76 -1.40
N THR A 84 47.39 -11.24 -2.58
CA THR A 84 48.51 -11.79 -3.38
C THR A 84 49.86 -11.09 -3.13
N GLY A 85 49.89 -10.06 -2.28
CA GLY A 85 51.05 -9.19 -2.06
C GLY A 85 51.87 -9.44 -0.78
N GLU A 86 51.59 -10.50 -0.02
CA GLU A 86 52.38 -10.89 1.17
C GLU A 86 53.11 -12.23 0.92
N ALA A 87 54.25 -12.16 0.23
CA ALA A 87 55.32 -13.15 0.24
C ALA A 87 56.67 -12.43 0.17
#